data_AF-B2AKH3-F1
#
_entry.id   AF-B2AKH3-F1
#
_cell.length_a   1.000
_cell.length_b   1.000
_cell.length_c   1.000
_cell.angle_alpha   90.00
_cell.angle_beta   90.00
_cell.angle_gamma   90.00
#
_symmetry.space_group_name_H-M   'P 1'
#
loop_
_entity.id
_entity.type
_entity.pdbx_description
1 polymer ?
#
loop_
_entity_poly.entity_id
_entity_poly.type
_entity_poly.pdbx_seq_one_letter_code
_entity_poly.pdbx_strand_id
1 'polypeptide(L)'
;MIDRDHPLPVSRQVKLVDISRSSVYYQPRPISDADLRLMRRIDELHLEHPFAGARMLARLLRRESIPVGRRHVRTLMKRMGIEALYRRPNTSRKHAAHKIWPYLLRDRTIDRANQVWALDTSYIPMARGFVYLMAVVDWASRKVLAHRVAITLESCHAVEALEEAFAKYGTPEIVNTDQGSQFTATGFTDAVLDRGIRLSMDGKGSWRDNVFVERLWRSVKYEEVYLKAYDSVSHARRSIANWPRRGAPTTSREPCCLPQGAGEPHRAP
;
A
#
# COMPACT_ATOMS: atom_id res chain seq x y z
N MET A 1 3.62 24.34 -42.35
CA MET A 1 3.37 22.95 -42.78
C MET A 1 1.92 22.74 -43.23
N ILE A 2 0.93 23.39 -42.61
CA ILE A 2 -0.40 23.56 -43.21
C ILE A 2 -0.49 24.99 -43.74
N ASP A 3 -0.98 25.14 -44.96
CA ASP A 3 -1.15 26.43 -45.63
C ASP A 3 -2.63 26.61 -45.97
N ARG A 4 -3.25 27.69 -45.46
CA ARG A 4 -4.68 27.94 -45.63
C ARG A 4 -5.02 28.49 -47.01
N ASP A 5 -4.03 29.05 -47.69
CA ASP A 5 -4.17 29.66 -49.02
C ASP A 5 -3.83 28.67 -50.15
N HIS A 6 -3.43 27.43 -49.78
CA HIS A 6 -3.12 26.38 -50.73
C HIS A 6 -4.38 25.80 -51.42
N PRO A 7 -4.32 25.44 -52.72
CA PRO A 7 -5.44 24.83 -53.46
C PRO A 7 -5.99 23.51 -52.88
N LEU A 8 -5.27 22.88 -51.95
CA LEU A 8 -5.69 21.63 -51.32
C LEU A 8 -6.49 21.97 -50.07
N PRO A 9 -7.69 21.39 -49.87
CA PRO A 9 -8.44 21.60 -48.64
C PRO A 9 -7.61 21.23 -47.40
N VAL A 10 -7.78 21.99 -46.31
CA VAL A 10 -7.09 21.74 -45.02
C VAL A 10 -7.26 20.28 -44.57
N SER A 11 -8.43 19.66 -44.81
CA SER A 11 -8.70 18.25 -44.53
C SER A 11 -7.79 17.27 -45.28
N ARG A 12 -7.36 17.62 -46.50
CA ARG A 12 -6.45 16.81 -47.30
C ARG A 12 -5.00 17.04 -46.90
N GLN A 13 -4.63 18.29 -46.60
CA GLN A 13 -3.30 18.61 -46.10
C GLN A 13 -3.00 17.89 -44.79
N VAL A 14 -3.91 17.92 -43.81
CA VAL A 14 -3.70 17.24 -42.51
C VAL A 14 -3.58 15.73 -42.63
N LYS A 15 -4.27 15.13 -43.61
CA LYS A 15 -4.15 13.70 -43.91
C LYS A 15 -2.80 13.36 -44.56
N LEU A 16 -2.28 14.25 -45.41
CA LEU A 16 -0.98 14.06 -46.07
C LEU A 16 0.19 14.17 -45.10
N VAL A 17 0.08 15.01 -44.06
CA VAL A 17 1.13 15.21 -43.06
C VAL A 17 0.88 14.46 -41.75
N ASP A 18 -0.13 13.58 -41.72
CA ASP A 18 -0.52 12.75 -40.58
C ASP A 18 -0.68 13.52 -39.24
N ILE A 19 -1.38 14.66 -39.28
CA ILE A 19 -1.73 15.42 -38.08
C ILE A 19 -3.24 15.49 -37.87
N SER A 20 -3.66 15.64 -36.62
CA SER A 20 -5.08 15.79 -36.32
C SER A 20 -5.64 17.13 -36.84
N ARG A 21 -6.85 17.10 -37.41
CA ARG A 21 -7.49 18.32 -37.95
C ARG A 21 -7.70 19.40 -36.87
N SER A 22 -7.98 19.00 -35.63
CA SER A 22 -8.16 19.94 -34.51
C SER A 22 -6.88 20.70 -34.15
N SER A 23 -5.70 20.09 -34.34
CA SER A 23 -4.41 20.75 -34.11
C SER A 23 -4.19 21.96 -35.02
N VAL A 24 -4.79 22.00 -36.22
CA VAL A 24 -4.66 23.13 -37.16
C VAL A 24 -5.38 24.39 -36.70
N TYR A 25 -6.45 24.20 -35.93
CA TYR A 25 -7.24 25.30 -35.37
C TYR A 25 -6.86 25.62 -33.92
N TYR A 26 -6.00 24.80 -33.30
CA TYR A 26 -5.53 25.03 -31.96
C TYR A 26 -4.60 26.25 -31.94
N GLN A 27 -5.01 27.29 -31.23
CA GLN A 27 -4.12 28.40 -30.88
C GLN A 27 -3.46 28.08 -29.54
N PRO A 28 -2.12 28.06 -29.46
CA PRO A 28 -1.41 27.88 -28.20
C PRO A 28 -1.87 28.94 -27.19
N ARG A 29 -2.46 28.49 -26.08
CA ARG A 29 -2.78 29.40 -24.98
C ARG A 29 -1.57 29.53 -24.07
N PRO A 30 -1.07 30.75 -23.82
CA PRO A 30 -0.02 30.96 -22.84
C PRO A 30 -0.50 30.48 -21.47
N ILE A 31 0.46 30.06 -20.65
CA ILE A 31 0.18 29.72 -19.25
C ILE A 31 -0.20 31.02 -18.55
N SER A 32 -1.27 31.01 -17.76
CA SER A 32 -1.66 32.20 -17.00
C SER A 32 -0.59 32.55 -15.95
N ASP A 33 -0.42 33.82 -15.58
CA ASP A 33 0.52 34.22 -14.53
C ASP A 33 0.23 33.53 -13.19
N ALA A 34 -1.05 33.27 -12.91
CA ALA A 34 -1.48 32.50 -11.75
C ALA A 34 -0.97 31.06 -11.80
N ASP A 35 -1.06 30.41 -12.96
CA ASP A 35 -0.53 29.06 -13.17
C ASP A 35 1.00 29.04 -13.14
N LEU A 36 1.69 30.06 -13.64
CA LEU A 36 3.15 30.15 -13.55
C LEU A 36 3.61 30.24 -12.09
N ARG A 37 2.95 31.07 -11.26
CA ARG A 37 3.21 31.12 -9.81
C ARG A 37 2.95 29.79 -9.14
N LEU A 38 1.86 29.12 -9.51
CA LEU A 38 1.49 27.82 -8.97
C LEU A 38 2.47 26.72 -9.41
N MET A 39 2.92 26.73 -10.66
CA MET A 39 3.94 25.81 -11.19
C MET A 39 5.26 25.99 -10.44
N ARG A 40 5.71 27.22 -10.21
CA ARG A 40 6.91 27.48 -9.40
C ARG A 40 6.78 26.89 -7.99
N ARG A 41 5.64 27.11 -7.32
CA ARG A 41 5.44 26.55 -5.98
C ARG A 41 5.33 25.02 -5.97
N ILE A 42 4.73 24.44 -7.00
CA ILE A 42 4.70 22.98 -7.19
C ILE A 42 6.11 22.42 -7.36
N ASP A 43 6.99 23.11 -8.09
CA ASP A 43 8.39 22.72 -8.29
C ASP A 43 9.17 22.75 -6.96
N GLU A 44 9.08 23.85 -6.21
CA GLU A 44 9.69 23.98 -4.88
C GLU A 44 9.22 22.87 -3.92
N LEU A 45 7.90 22.65 -3.84
CA LEU A 45 7.33 21.57 -3.03
C LEU A 45 7.72 20.17 -3.53
N HIS A 46 7.99 20.01 -4.83
CA HIS A 46 8.45 18.74 -5.38
C HIS A 46 9.91 18.47 -5.02
N LEU A 47 10.76 19.49 -4.99
CA LEU A 47 12.15 19.37 -4.49
C LEU A 47 12.18 18.99 -3.01
N GLU A 48 11.31 19.59 -2.19
CA GLU A 48 11.19 19.27 -0.75
C GLU A 48 10.54 17.90 -0.51
N HIS A 49 9.58 17.52 -1.36
CA HIS A 49 8.77 16.31 -1.22
C HIS A 49 8.67 15.54 -2.56
N PRO A 50 9.75 14.89 -3.01
CA PRO A 50 9.81 14.24 -4.32
C PRO A 50 8.76 13.14 -4.50
N PHE A 51 8.28 12.54 -3.42
CA PHE A 51 7.22 11.53 -3.41
C PHE A 51 5.79 12.08 -3.46
N ALA A 52 5.60 13.40 -3.35
CA ALA A 52 4.28 14.02 -3.26
C ALA A 52 3.58 14.06 -4.63
N GLY A 53 2.58 13.20 -4.82
CA GLY A 53 1.69 13.27 -5.98
C GLY A 53 0.67 14.41 -5.90
N ALA A 54 -0.04 14.66 -7.00
CA ALA A 54 -1.01 15.77 -7.13
C ALA A 54 -2.02 15.92 -5.97
N ARG A 55 -2.40 14.82 -5.30
CA ARG A 55 -3.30 14.88 -4.14
C ARG A 55 -2.62 15.49 -2.92
N MET A 56 -1.38 15.10 -2.66
CA MET A 56 -0.60 15.59 -1.52
C MET A 56 -0.17 17.03 -1.76
N LEU A 57 0.33 17.35 -2.95
CA LEU A 57 0.69 18.72 -3.33
C LEU A 57 -0.51 19.67 -3.21
N ALA A 58 -1.70 19.27 -3.69
CA ALA A 58 -2.90 20.09 -3.50
C ALA A 58 -3.27 20.32 -2.03
N ARG A 59 -2.93 19.39 -1.12
CA ARG A 59 -3.14 19.57 0.33
C ARG A 59 -2.11 20.51 0.94
N LEU A 60 -0.85 20.42 0.51
CA LEU A 60 0.22 21.32 0.95
C LEU A 60 -0.08 22.76 0.53
N LEU A 61 -0.42 22.96 -0.74
CA LEU A 61 -0.83 24.26 -1.28
C LEU A 61 -2.04 24.85 -0.53
N ARG A 62 -3.03 24.01 -0.17
CA ARG A 62 -4.15 24.47 0.66
C ARG A 62 -3.76 24.87 2.08
N ARG A 63 -2.72 24.26 2.67
CA ARG A 63 -2.20 24.68 3.99
C ARG A 63 -1.48 26.02 3.91
N GLU A 64 -0.99 26.39 2.74
CA GLU A 64 -0.40 27.70 2.43
C GLU A 64 -1.46 28.71 1.96
N SER A 65 -2.76 28.43 2.17
CA SER A 65 -3.87 29.29 1.74
C SER A 65 -3.96 29.50 0.22
N ILE A 66 -3.39 28.59 -0.58
CA ILE A 66 -3.52 28.58 -2.04
C ILE A 66 -4.66 27.61 -2.44
N PRO A 67 -5.84 28.12 -2.83
CA PRO A 67 -6.99 27.28 -3.16
C PRO A 67 -6.78 26.60 -4.51
N VAL A 68 -6.43 25.30 -4.49
CA VAL A 68 -6.23 24.52 -5.73
C VAL A 68 -6.82 23.11 -5.64
N GLY A 69 -7.45 22.69 -6.74
CA GLY A 69 -7.98 21.35 -6.92
C GLY A 69 -6.93 20.33 -7.38
N ARG A 70 -7.08 19.07 -6.96
CA ARG A 70 -6.20 17.95 -7.37
C ARG A 70 -6.05 17.81 -8.89
N ARG A 71 -7.13 18.03 -9.65
CA ARG A 71 -7.11 17.89 -11.12
C ARG A 71 -6.21 18.95 -11.75
N HIS A 72 -6.30 20.19 -11.26
CA HIS A 72 -5.49 21.31 -11.72
C HIS A 72 -4.00 21.09 -11.45
N VAL A 73 -3.65 20.71 -10.21
CA VAL A 73 -2.27 20.33 -9.85
C VAL A 73 -1.74 19.21 -10.75
N ARG A 74 -2.54 18.17 -11.02
CA ARG A 74 -2.15 17.08 -11.92
C ARG A 74 -1.87 17.58 -13.35
N THR A 75 -2.69 18.49 -13.88
CA THR A 75 -2.49 19.05 -15.22
C THR A 75 -1.20 19.83 -15.30
N LEU A 76 -0.90 20.66 -14.29
CA LEU A 76 0.35 21.43 -14.23
C LEU A 76 1.57 20.52 -14.07
N MET A 77 1.53 19.55 -13.15
CA MET A 77 2.60 18.54 -13.00
C MET A 77 2.94 17.86 -14.33
N LYS A 78 1.91 17.40 -15.09
CA LYS A 78 2.10 16.80 -16.41
C LYS A 78 2.77 17.76 -17.40
N ARG A 79 2.36 19.04 -17.39
CA ARG A 79 2.92 20.07 -18.28
C ARG A 79 4.38 20.41 -17.93
N MET A 80 4.75 20.29 -16.66
CA MET A 80 6.10 20.50 -16.14
C MET A 80 7.01 19.27 -16.30
N GLY A 81 6.47 18.10 -16.65
CA GLY A 81 7.22 16.84 -16.62
C GLY A 81 7.54 16.36 -15.20
N ILE A 82 6.81 16.86 -14.19
CA ILE A 82 6.98 16.47 -12.78
C ILE A 82 6.09 15.27 -12.48
N GLU A 83 6.69 14.21 -11.94
CA GLU A 83 5.98 13.04 -11.44
C GLU A 83 6.41 12.73 -10.01
N ALA A 84 5.48 12.18 -9.21
CA ALA A 84 5.86 11.72 -7.88
C ALA A 84 6.89 10.60 -7.98
N LEU A 85 8.08 10.87 -7.46
CA LEU A 85 9.18 9.94 -7.33
C LEU A 85 8.94 9.08 -6.09
N TYR A 86 8.33 7.93 -6.32
CA TYR A 86 8.29 6.86 -5.33
C TYR A 86 8.80 5.59 -5.99
N ARG A 87 9.51 4.76 -5.23
CA ARG A 87 9.77 3.38 -5.66
C ARG A 87 8.40 2.70 -5.76
N ARG A 88 7.91 2.52 -6.98
CA ARG A 88 6.84 1.55 -7.22
C ARG A 88 7.39 0.22 -6.75
N PRO A 89 6.77 -0.46 -5.76
CA PRO A 89 7.11 -1.83 -5.52
C PRO A 89 6.88 -2.54 -6.85
N ASN A 90 7.94 -2.97 -7.51
CA ASN A 90 7.80 -4.09 -8.41
C ASN A 90 7.61 -5.25 -7.43
N THR A 91 6.35 -5.50 -7.06
CA THR A 91 6.03 -6.71 -6.31
C THR A 91 6.68 -7.87 -7.03
N SER A 92 7.24 -8.80 -6.27
CA SER A 92 7.79 -10.02 -6.86
C SER A 92 6.82 -10.55 -7.92
N ARG A 93 7.28 -10.64 -9.16
CA ARG A 93 6.46 -11.26 -10.20
C ARG A 93 6.46 -12.74 -9.90
N LYS A 94 5.26 -13.32 -9.76
CA LYS A 94 5.11 -14.77 -9.61
C LYS A 94 5.92 -15.48 -10.70
N HIS A 95 6.60 -16.57 -10.33
CA HIS A 95 7.21 -17.42 -11.33
C HIS A 95 6.09 -18.20 -12.04
N ALA A 96 6.06 -18.20 -13.37
CA ALA A 96 4.94 -18.77 -14.13
C ALA A 96 4.72 -20.27 -13.86
N ALA A 97 5.79 -20.99 -13.48
CA ALA A 97 5.75 -22.41 -13.17
C ALA A 97 5.22 -22.72 -11.76
N HIS A 98 5.11 -21.74 -10.86
CA HIS A 98 4.69 -22.03 -9.49
C HIS A 98 3.17 -22.20 -9.39
N LYS A 99 2.76 -23.23 -8.65
CA LYS A 99 1.34 -23.53 -8.39
C LYS A 99 0.72 -22.41 -7.54
N ILE A 100 -0.46 -21.97 -7.96
CA ILE A 100 -1.30 -21.04 -7.18
C ILE A 100 -2.33 -21.86 -6.41
N TRP A 101 -2.46 -21.56 -5.12
CA TRP A 101 -3.43 -22.21 -4.25
C TRP A 101 -4.76 -21.46 -4.22
N PRO A 102 -5.90 -22.16 -4.03
CA PRO A 102 -7.21 -21.52 -3.96
C PRO A 102 -7.33 -20.64 -2.72
N TYR A 103 -8.19 -19.63 -2.79
CA TYR A 103 -8.50 -18.79 -1.64
C TYR A 103 -9.50 -19.50 -0.72
N LEU A 104 -9.11 -19.78 0.53
CA LEU A 104 -9.87 -20.64 1.45
C LEU A 104 -10.67 -19.88 2.52
N LEU A 105 -10.54 -18.56 2.60
CA LEU A 105 -11.13 -17.77 3.68
C LEU A 105 -12.53 -17.22 3.34
N ARG A 106 -13.00 -17.42 2.11
CA ARG A 106 -14.34 -16.99 1.70
C ARG A 106 -15.40 -17.72 2.54
N ASP A 107 -16.36 -16.96 3.05
CA ASP A 107 -17.48 -17.44 3.86
C ASP A 107 -17.08 -18.22 5.12
N ARG A 108 -15.84 -18.03 5.61
CA ARG A 108 -15.39 -18.61 6.88
C ARG A 108 -15.46 -17.60 8.01
N THR A 109 -16.08 -18.03 9.11
CA THR A 109 -15.93 -17.36 10.41
C THR A 109 -14.55 -17.72 10.99
N ILE A 110 -13.75 -16.70 11.29
CA ILE A 110 -12.42 -16.84 11.90
C ILE A 110 -12.45 -16.12 13.25
N ASP A 111 -12.64 -16.87 14.32
CA ASP A 111 -12.93 -16.40 15.69
C ASP A 111 -12.02 -17.02 16.76
N ARG A 112 -11.19 -17.99 16.39
CA ARG A 112 -10.24 -18.70 17.26
C ARG A 112 -8.79 -18.37 16.85
N ALA A 113 -7.94 -18.13 17.84
CA ALA A 113 -6.50 -18.02 17.62
C ALA A 113 -5.95 -19.32 17.00
N ASN A 114 -4.98 -19.20 16.09
CA ASN A 114 -4.39 -20.29 15.32
C ASN A 114 -5.34 -21.01 14.34
N GLN A 115 -6.50 -20.44 14.00
CA GLN A 115 -7.24 -20.92 12.82
C GLN A 115 -6.52 -20.54 11.53
N VAL A 116 -6.17 -19.26 11.41
CA VAL A 116 -5.61 -18.69 10.18
C VAL A 116 -4.46 -17.79 10.58
N TRP A 117 -3.30 -18.02 9.99
CA TRP A 117 -2.19 -17.08 10.03
C TRP A 117 -2.05 -16.40 8.67
N ALA A 118 -1.93 -15.08 8.67
CA ALA A 118 -1.62 -14.29 7.50
C ALA A 118 -0.13 -13.98 7.45
N LEU A 119 0.50 -14.19 6.30
CA LEU A 119 1.87 -13.76 6.04
C LEU A 119 1.89 -12.70 4.96
N ASP A 120 2.59 -11.63 5.25
CA ASP A 120 2.75 -10.51 4.33
C ASP A 120 4.12 -9.87 4.48
N THR A 121 4.56 -9.17 3.44
CA THR A 121 5.85 -8.49 3.40
C THR A 121 5.69 -7.04 2.97
N SER A 122 6.35 -6.13 3.68
CA SER A 122 6.38 -4.72 3.34
C SER A 122 7.80 -4.17 3.23
N TYR A 123 7.95 -3.16 2.39
CA TYR A 123 9.20 -2.40 2.25
C TYR A 123 9.31 -1.37 3.36
N ILE A 124 10.46 -1.37 4.03
CA ILE A 124 10.83 -0.41 5.06
C ILE A 124 11.91 0.50 4.47
N PRO A 125 11.61 1.79 4.22
CA PRO A 125 12.61 2.73 3.76
C PRO A 125 13.73 2.90 4.80
N MET A 126 14.94 3.11 4.29
CA MET A 126 16.13 3.43 5.07
C MET A 126 16.71 4.76 4.57
N ALA A 127 17.68 5.32 5.29
CA ALA A 127 18.42 6.50 4.83
C ALA A 127 19.04 6.27 3.44
N ARG A 128 19.49 5.03 3.18
CA ARG A 128 19.95 4.56 1.87
C ARG A 128 19.28 3.23 1.55
N GLY A 129 18.44 3.22 0.52
CA GLY A 129 17.76 2.01 0.05
C GLY A 129 16.56 1.61 0.92
N PHE A 130 16.30 0.30 1.00
CA PHE A 130 15.20 -0.27 1.79
C PHE A 130 15.57 -1.66 2.28
N VAL A 131 14.82 -2.16 3.26
CA VAL A 131 14.77 -3.57 3.66
C VAL A 131 13.36 -4.11 3.55
N TYR A 132 13.24 -5.44 3.53
CA TYR A 132 11.97 -6.15 3.60
C TYR A 132 11.68 -6.48 5.06
N LEU A 133 10.47 -6.13 5.53
CA LEU A 133 9.93 -6.59 6.78
C LEU A 133 8.79 -7.55 6.49
N MET A 134 8.95 -8.80 6.92
CA MET A 134 7.92 -9.81 6.85
C MET A 134 7.30 -10.01 8.23
N ALA A 135 6.00 -10.29 8.26
CA ALA A 135 5.29 -10.59 9.49
C ALA A 135 4.39 -11.82 9.32
N VAL A 136 4.36 -12.66 10.36
CA VAL A 136 3.36 -13.72 10.58
C VAL A 136 2.35 -13.16 11.59
N VAL A 137 1.09 -13.07 11.19
CA VAL A 137 0.02 -12.45 11.99
C VAL A 137 -1.10 -13.45 12.20
N ASP A 138 -1.50 -13.68 13.44
CA ASP A 138 -2.69 -14.46 13.73
C ASP A 138 -3.95 -13.66 13.38
N TRP A 139 -4.85 -14.28 12.61
CA TRP A 139 -6.04 -13.60 12.10
C TRP A 139 -7.03 -13.25 13.20
N ALA A 140 -7.31 -14.14 14.14
CA ALA A 140 -8.35 -13.88 15.14
C ALA A 140 -7.88 -12.86 16.19
N SER A 141 -6.69 -13.08 16.77
CA SER A 141 -6.13 -12.25 17.85
C SER A 141 -5.44 -10.97 17.35
N ARG A 142 -5.18 -10.86 16.04
CA ARG A 142 -4.40 -9.77 15.42
C ARG A 142 -2.97 -9.65 15.93
N LYS A 143 -2.47 -10.68 16.62
CA LYS A 143 -1.13 -10.71 17.20
C LYS A 143 -0.09 -10.96 16.11
N VAL A 144 0.97 -10.16 16.09
CA VAL A 144 2.20 -10.49 15.33
C VAL A 144 2.92 -11.61 16.08
N LEU A 145 2.94 -12.79 15.49
CA LEU A 145 3.55 -14.00 16.05
C LEU A 145 5.07 -13.95 15.88
N ALA A 146 5.51 -13.72 14.65
CA ALA A 146 6.92 -13.59 14.29
C ALA A 146 7.09 -12.50 13.23
N HIS A 147 8.29 -11.94 13.13
CA HIS A 147 8.64 -11.01 12.06
C HIS A 147 10.13 -11.11 11.72
N ARG A 148 10.49 -10.77 10.49
CA ARG A 148 11.87 -10.86 10.00
C ARG A 148 12.22 -9.65 9.15
N VAL A 149 13.41 -9.09 9.37
CA VAL A 149 13.98 -8.03 8.52
C VAL A 149 15.07 -8.63 7.64
N ALA A 150 14.88 -8.54 6.33
CA ALA A 150 15.77 -9.09 5.31
C ALA A 150 16.15 -8.04 4.26
N ILE A 151 17.28 -8.25 3.59
CA ILE A 151 17.74 -7.41 2.47
C ILE A 151 17.32 -7.96 1.11
N THR A 152 16.89 -9.22 1.05
CA THR A 152 16.37 -9.90 -0.13
C THR A 152 14.93 -10.38 0.11
N LEU A 153 14.17 -10.59 -0.97
CA LEU A 153 12.83 -11.15 -0.95
C LEU A 153 12.86 -12.65 -1.27
N GLU A 154 13.72 -13.38 -0.57
CA GLU A 154 13.86 -14.83 -0.74
C GLU A 154 12.90 -15.59 0.18
N SER A 155 12.44 -16.77 -0.26
CA SER A 155 11.50 -17.61 0.49
C SER A 155 12.08 -18.11 1.81
N CYS A 156 13.40 -18.26 1.94
CA CYS A 156 14.04 -18.70 3.18
C CYS A 156 13.69 -17.79 4.37
N HIS A 157 13.61 -16.47 4.18
CA HIS A 157 13.24 -15.53 5.24
C HIS A 157 11.78 -15.73 5.69
N ALA A 158 10.90 -16.15 4.77
CA ALA A 158 9.51 -16.49 5.08
C ALA A 158 9.39 -17.79 5.86
N VAL A 159 10.15 -18.80 5.45
CA VAL A 159 10.24 -20.07 6.17
C VAL A 159 10.77 -19.86 7.58
N GLU A 160 11.86 -19.11 7.75
CA GLU A 160 12.41 -18.79 9.09
C GLU A 160 11.39 -18.12 10.01
N ALA A 161 10.62 -17.15 9.49
CA ALA A 161 9.58 -16.48 10.26
C ALA A 161 8.42 -17.44 10.62
N LEU A 162 8.04 -18.34 9.71
CA LEU A 162 7.06 -19.39 9.99
C LEU A 162 7.54 -20.36 11.06
N GLU A 163 8.76 -20.87 10.93
CA GLU A 163 9.34 -21.82 11.89
C GLU A 163 9.42 -21.21 13.30
N GLU A 164 9.79 -19.93 13.41
CA GLU A 164 9.77 -19.22 14.68
C GLU A 164 8.35 -19.15 15.26
N ALA A 165 7.34 -18.86 14.43
CA ALA A 165 5.95 -18.84 14.86
C ALA A 165 5.45 -20.23 15.26
N PHE A 166 5.79 -21.28 14.50
CA PHE A 166 5.44 -22.66 14.80
C PHE A 166 6.01 -23.11 16.14
N ALA A 167 7.29 -22.83 16.38
CA ALA A 167 7.96 -23.19 17.62
C ALA A 167 7.33 -22.52 18.86
N LYS A 168 6.80 -21.29 18.70
CA LYS A 168 6.24 -20.50 19.81
C LYS A 168 4.74 -20.72 20.05
N TYR A 169 3.98 -20.98 18.99
CA TYR A 169 2.52 -20.92 19.02
C TYR A 169 1.81 -22.16 18.46
N GLY A 170 2.56 -23.20 18.06
CA GLY A 170 2.02 -24.37 17.39
C GLY A 170 1.69 -24.10 15.92
N THR A 171 0.90 -24.96 15.28
CA THR A 171 0.56 -24.82 13.85
C THR A 171 -0.86 -24.27 13.66
N PRO A 172 -1.09 -23.39 12.67
CA PRO A 172 -2.44 -22.99 12.31
C PRO A 172 -3.13 -24.04 11.44
N GLU A 173 -4.43 -23.91 11.24
CA GLU A 173 -5.15 -24.74 10.25
C GLU A 173 -4.94 -24.27 8.82
N ILE A 174 -4.76 -22.96 8.63
CA ILE A 174 -4.56 -22.31 7.33
C ILE A 174 -3.44 -21.27 7.44
N VAL A 175 -2.55 -21.27 6.45
CA VAL A 175 -1.65 -20.15 6.16
C VAL A 175 -2.20 -19.41 4.94
N ASN A 176 -2.46 -18.11 5.08
CA ASN A 176 -2.90 -17.23 4.00
C ASN A 176 -1.79 -16.27 3.59
N THR A 177 -1.54 -16.15 2.28
CA THR A 177 -0.45 -15.33 1.71
C THR A 177 -0.90 -14.61 0.44
N ASP A 178 -0.13 -13.62 -0.01
CA ASP A 178 -0.28 -13.13 -1.39
C ASP A 178 0.36 -14.10 -2.41
N GLN A 179 0.21 -13.81 -3.71
CA GLN A 179 0.80 -14.61 -4.78
C GLN A 179 2.26 -14.20 -5.10
N GLY A 180 3.00 -13.69 -4.12
CA GLY A 180 4.41 -13.32 -4.26
C GLY A 180 5.30 -14.50 -4.58
N SER A 181 6.48 -14.24 -5.19
CA SER A 181 7.41 -15.31 -5.57
C SER A 181 7.92 -16.08 -4.34
N GLN A 182 8.11 -15.38 -3.22
CA GLN A 182 8.56 -15.94 -1.95
C GLN A 182 7.55 -16.92 -1.33
N PHE A 183 6.25 -16.74 -1.55
CA PHE A 183 5.20 -17.61 -1.02
C PHE A 183 4.73 -18.69 -2.00
N THR A 184 5.11 -18.56 -3.27
CA THR A 184 4.84 -19.56 -4.30
C THR A 184 6.03 -20.50 -4.54
N ALA A 185 7.21 -20.16 -4.01
CA ALA A 185 8.41 -21.00 -4.09
C ALA A 185 8.22 -22.33 -3.34
N THR A 186 8.80 -23.40 -3.89
CA THR A 186 8.69 -24.77 -3.35
C THR A 186 9.12 -24.84 -1.88
N GLY A 187 10.28 -24.28 -1.53
CA GLY A 187 10.75 -24.29 -0.15
C GLY A 187 9.78 -23.66 0.86
N PHE A 188 8.96 -22.67 0.45
CA PHE A 188 7.91 -22.13 1.30
C PHE A 188 6.66 -23.02 1.32
N THR A 189 6.20 -23.48 0.15
CA THR A 189 5.01 -24.32 0.08
C THR A 189 5.20 -25.63 0.82
N ASP A 190 6.37 -26.25 0.72
CA ASP A 190 6.72 -27.52 1.37
C ASP A 190 6.75 -27.33 2.89
N ALA A 191 7.35 -26.24 3.39
CA ALA A 191 7.36 -25.91 4.82
C ALA A 191 5.95 -25.82 5.45
N VAL A 192 4.95 -25.40 4.68
CA VAL A 192 3.54 -25.35 5.10
C VAL A 192 2.86 -26.71 4.95
N LEU A 193 2.95 -27.32 3.77
CA LEU A 193 2.19 -28.52 3.41
C LEU A 193 2.67 -29.77 4.13
N ASP A 194 3.98 -29.89 4.38
CA ASP A 194 4.58 -31.04 5.09
C ASP A 194 4.10 -31.13 6.55
N ARG A 195 3.56 -30.04 7.09
CA ARG A 195 2.95 -29.98 8.43
C ARG A 195 1.44 -30.23 8.42
N GLY A 196 0.86 -30.59 7.28
CA GLY A 196 -0.58 -30.79 7.11
C GLY A 196 -1.39 -29.48 7.16
N ILE A 197 -0.73 -28.33 7.06
CA ILE A 197 -1.38 -27.01 7.07
C ILE A 197 -1.90 -26.71 5.67
N ARG A 198 -3.13 -26.17 5.59
CA ARG A 198 -3.70 -25.78 4.29
C ARG A 198 -3.15 -24.43 3.85
N LEU A 199 -2.66 -24.34 2.62
CA LEU A 199 -2.19 -23.09 2.04
C LEU A 199 -3.32 -22.39 1.26
N SER A 200 -3.53 -21.11 1.55
CA SER A 200 -4.48 -20.20 0.91
C SER A 200 -3.73 -19.02 0.30
N MET A 201 -4.12 -18.60 -0.90
CA MET A 201 -3.51 -17.46 -1.58
C MET A 201 -4.55 -16.43 -2.03
N ASP A 202 -4.27 -15.16 -1.75
CA ASP A 202 -5.11 -14.03 -2.15
C ASP A 202 -5.13 -13.87 -3.67
N GLY A 203 -6.31 -13.65 -4.25
CA GLY A 203 -6.49 -13.34 -5.66
C GLY A 203 -6.67 -11.85 -5.92
N LYS A 204 -6.84 -11.47 -7.20
CA LYS A 204 -7.35 -10.12 -7.53
C LYS A 204 -8.72 -9.93 -6.88
N GLY A 205 -8.83 -8.99 -5.94
CA GLY A 205 -10.10 -8.61 -5.30
C GLY A 205 -10.25 -8.99 -3.82
N SER A 206 -9.30 -9.71 -3.22
CA SER A 206 -9.34 -10.15 -1.80
C SER A 206 -8.95 -9.08 -0.77
N TRP A 207 -8.88 -7.80 -1.17
CA TRP A 207 -8.32 -6.70 -0.35
C TRP A 207 -9.04 -6.49 0.99
N ARG A 208 -10.34 -6.80 1.09
CA ARG A 208 -11.13 -6.62 2.32
C ARG A 208 -10.62 -7.46 3.48
N ASP A 209 -10.06 -8.61 3.16
CA ASP A 209 -9.64 -9.57 4.16
C ASP A 209 -8.24 -9.20 4.69
N ASN A 210 -7.44 -8.44 3.93
CA ASN A 210 -6.10 -8.00 4.34
C ASN A 210 -6.08 -6.69 5.16
N VAL A 211 -7.23 -6.10 5.50
CA VAL A 211 -7.35 -4.76 6.13
C VAL A 211 -6.57 -4.62 7.44
N PHE A 212 -6.47 -5.68 8.24
CA PHE A 212 -5.75 -5.63 9.52
C PHE A 212 -4.23 -5.72 9.33
N VAL A 213 -3.75 -6.43 8.31
CA VAL A 213 -2.34 -6.47 7.92
C VAL A 213 -1.94 -5.11 7.34
N GLU A 214 -2.79 -4.51 6.49
CA GLU A 214 -2.59 -3.12 6.04
C GLU A 214 -2.53 -2.14 7.21
N ARG A 215 -3.40 -2.31 8.22
CA ARG A 215 -3.38 -1.51 9.45
C ARG A 215 -2.09 -1.71 10.24
N LEU A 216 -1.61 -2.95 10.38
CA LEU A 216 -0.32 -3.27 11.00
C LEU A 216 0.81 -2.52 10.30
N TRP A 217 0.89 -2.60 8.96
CA TRP A 217 1.92 -1.91 8.21
C TRP A 217 1.86 -0.40 8.37
N ARG A 218 0.65 0.16 8.41
CA ARG A 218 0.46 1.58 8.69
C ARG A 218 1.00 1.93 10.09
N SER A 219 0.65 1.17 11.12
CA SER A 219 1.14 1.42 12.48
C SER A 219 2.66 1.34 12.56
N VAL A 220 3.27 0.24 12.11
CA VAL A 220 4.73 0.08 12.10
C VAL A 220 5.39 1.23 11.32
N LYS A 221 4.86 1.58 10.15
CA LYS A 221 5.48 2.63 9.35
C LYS A 221 5.40 4.00 9.99
N TYR A 222 4.25 4.38 10.56
CA TYR A 222 4.06 5.72 11.12
C TYR A 222 4.65 5.87 12.53
N GLU A 223 4.54 4.84 13.35
CA GLU A 223 4.93 4.90 14.77
C GLU A 223 6.42 4.61 14.98
N GLU A 224 7.08 3.96 14.01
CA GLU A 224 8.46 3.50 14.16
C GLU A 224 9.34 3.92 12.99
N VAL A 225 8.95 3.55 11.76
CA VAL A 225 9.86 3.66 10.61
C VAL A 225 10.00 5.11 10.13
N TYR A 226 8.92 5.84 9.94
CA TYR A 226 8.97 7.20 9.38
C TYR A 226 9.53 8.24 10.36
N LEU A 227 9.58 7.89 11.66
CA LEU A 227 10.24 8.71 12.67
C LEU A 227 11.77 8.48 12.68
N LYS A 228 12.27 7.46 11.98
CA LYS A 228 13.65 6.99 12.06
C LYS A 228 14.28 6.85 10.67
N ALA A 229 15.33 7.61 10.41
CA ALA A 229 16.17 7.38 9.24
C ALA A 229 17.17 6.25 9.56
N TYR A 230 16.82 4.98 9.31
CA TYR A 230 17.74 3.89 9.60
C TYR A 230 18.98 3.94 8.70
N ASP A 231 20.15 4.09 9.32
CA ASP A 231 21.43 4.13 8.62
C ASP A 231 22.03 2.75 8.31
N SER A 232 21.57 1.70 8.99
CA SER A 232 22.05 0.33 8.78
C SER A 232 20.97 -0.73 9.00
N VAL A 233 21.13 -1.89 8.36
CA VAL A 233 20.20 -3.03 8.48
C VAL A 233 20.15 -3.53 9.93
N SER A 234 21.28 -3.53 10.62
CA SER A 234 21.38 -3.90 12.03
C SER A 234 20.61 -2.93 12.93
N HIS A 235 20.64 -1.64 12.63
CA HIS A 235 19.82 -0.64 13.33
C HIS A 235 18.32 -0.91 13.09
N ALA A 236 17.90 -1.07 11.83
CA ALA A 236 16.51 -1.39 11.50
C ALA A 236 16.03 -2.67 12.21
N ARG A 237 16.83 -3.74 12.19
CA ARG A 237 16.54 -5.02 12.88
C ARG A 237 16.27 -4.83 14.37
N ARG A 238 17.20 -4.19 15.09
CA ARG A 238 17.06 -3.97 16.54
C ARG A 238 15.86 -3.09 16.86
N SER A 239 15.68 -2.00 16.11
CA SER A 239 14.62 -1.03 16.37
C SER A 239 13.24 -1.65 16.13
N ILE A 240 13.04 -2.34 15.01
CA ILE A 240 11.78 -3.03 14.69
C ILE A 240 11.50 -4.17 15.68
N ALA A 241 12.52 -4.91 16.12
CA ALA A 241 12.34 -5.96 17.14
C ALA A 241 11.88 -5.39 18.49
N ASN A 242 12.30 -4.17 18.82
CA ASN A 242 11.93 -3.47 20.05
C ASN A 242 10.64 -2.64 19.92
N TRP A 243 10.07 -2.53 18.72
CA TRP A 243 8.83 -1.79 18.53
C TRP A 243 7.71 -2.48 19.34
N PRO A 244 7.06 -1.76 20.27
CA PRO A 244 6.08 -2.36 21.14
C PRO A 244 4.91 -2.87 20.30
N ARG A 245 4.69 -4.19 20.36
CA ARG A 245 3.56 -4.90 19.75
C ARG A 245 2.26 -4.53 20.47
N ARG A 246 1.92 -3.25 20.56
CA ARG A 246 0.58 -2.84 20.98
C ARG A 246 -0.34 -3.37 19.89
N GLY A 247 -1.15 -4.36 20.23
CA GLY A 247 -2.13 -4.92 19.31
C GLY A 247 -2.86 -3.78 18.60
N ALA A 248 -3.14 -3.97 17.30
CA ALA A 248 -3.98 -3.06 16.55
C ALA A 248 -5.16 -2.64 17.46
N PRO A 249 -5.47 -1.33 17.60
CA PRO A 249 -6.46 -0.89 18.55
C PRO A 249 -7.71 -1.73 18.32
N THR A 250 -8.06 -2.52 19.34
CA THR A 250 -9.36 -3.15 19.45
C THR A 250 -10.33 -2.01 19.34
N THR A 251 -10.93 -1.84 18.16
CA THR A 251 -12.17 -1.10 18.06
C THR A 251 -13.16 -1.93 18.85
N SER A 252 -13.27 -1.65 20.15
CA SER A 252 -14.44 -2.00 20.92
C SER A 252 -15.61 -1.42 20.14
N ARG A 253 -16.38 -2.31 19.50
CA ARG A 253 -17.78 -2.03 19.27
C ARG A 253 -18.42 -2.06 20.65
N GLU A 254 -18.30 -0.96 21.38
CA GLU A 254 -19.31 -0.66 22.39
C GLU A 254 -20.56 -0.24 21.59
N PRO A 255 -21.68 -0.98 21.70
CA PRO A 255 -22.94 -0.44 21.23
C PRO A 255 -23.21 0.82 22.06
N CYS A 256 -23.50 1.90 21.34
CA CYS A 256 -23.95 3.17 21.89
C CYS A 256 -25.26 2.94 22.65
N CYS A 257 -25.17 2.57 23.93
CA CYS A 257 -26.30 2.61 24.85
C CYS A 257 -26.35 4.03 25.43
N LEU A 258 -27.16 4.87 24.79
CA LEU A 258 -27.64 6.11 25.41
C LEU A 258 -28.40 5.75 26.69
N PRO A 259 -28.23 6.50 27.80
CA PRO A 259 -29.00 6.27 29.01
C PRO A 259 -30.44 6.73 28.76
N GLN A 260 -31.37 5.78 28.69
CA GLN A 260 -32.79 6.11 28.82
C GLN A 260 -33.17 6.14 30.30
N GLY A 261 -33.62 7.34 30.69
CA GLY A 261 -34.44 7.75 31.81
C GLY A 261 -34.81 6.77 32.92
N ALA A 262 -34.63 7.29 34.14
CA ALA A 262 -35.19 6.84 35.40
C ALA A 262 -36.67 6.43 35.31
N GLY A 263 -36.97 5.21 35.77
CA GLY A 263 -38.31 4.79 36.17
C GLY A 263 -38.47 4.98 37.68
N GLU A 264 -39.51 5.72 38.07
CA GLU A 264 -39.95 5.90 39.46
C GLU A 264 -40.37 4.57 40.12
N PRO A 265 -40.26 4.44 41.46
CA PRO A 265 -40.69 3.25 42.18
C PRO A 265 -42.21 3.28 42.43
N HIS A 266 -42.91 2.26 41.95
CA HIS A 266 -44.27 1.95 42.37
C HIS A 266 -44.28 1.52 43.85
N ARG A 267 -45.05 2.24 44.67
CA ARG A 267 -45.55 1.77 45.96
C ARG A 267 -46.56 0.65 45.73
N ALA A 268 -46.38 -0.47 46.41
CA ALA A 268 -47.43 -1.41 46.73
C ALA A 268 -47.83 -1.23 48.21
N PRO A 269 -49.05 -1.61 48.59
CA PRO A 269 -49.27 -2.51 49.71
C PRO A 269 -49.32 -3.97 49.25
#